data_AF-A0A428QGI5-F1
#
_entry.id   AF-A0A428QGI5-F1
#
_cell.length_a   1.000
_cell.length_b   1.000
_cell.length_c   1.000
_cell.angle_alpha   90.00
_cell.angle_beta   90.00
_cell.angle_gamma   90.00
#
_symmetry.space_group_name_H-M   'P 1'
#
loop_
_entity.id
_entity.type
_entity.pdbx_description
1 polymer ?
#
loop_
_entity_poly.entity_id
_entity_poly.type
_entity_poly.pdbx_seq_one_letter_code
_entity_poly.pdbx_strand_id
1 'polypeptide(L)'
;MDPKQRFYHHFLESVTVHQDLIEQLPSIANVGGERQEAIDHILAGIAKLQNEVADASDFTPSYDRKQYSEAIKALQDKLNETLAKITPKSRFQFRRTTNHVDMGAPENDPRLNPGSLSRSKTHPVNIAPSVPTTTNKEDILSDLPPKGTYKNYNEEIARPSASPLRKPSFSAARNIGISNHSGLHIILPSSAARATASGSLTDLSNCIVDMSIPTATGAAFPGLVIKNVSNSLIVAGRVNGPVHITGVSDSILVVVARQVRIHECSNVDIYLHCGTHPIIEDCSGMRFAPLPNTYVTEADKPTENQWDQVDDFKWLKAGHSPNWTTLSEEERLGAELWEKVVPGQPGVSVEESLKKLGIPRS
;
A
#
# COMPACT_ATOMS: atom_id res chain seq x y z
N MET A 1 -3.50 6.99 -45.46
CA MET A 1 -2.08 6.77 -45.14
C MET A 1 -1.88 5.30 -44.85
N ASP A 2 -0.79 4.72 -45.34
CA ASP A 2 -0.41 3.34 -45.05
C ASP A 2 -0.25 3.16 -43.51
N PRO A 3 -0.88 2.13 -42.89
CA PRO A 3 -0.71 1.83 -41.46
C PRO A 3 0.75 1.81 -41.00
N LYS A 4 1.68 1.39 -41.87
CA LYS A 4 3.12 1.37 -41.58
C LYS A 4 3.71 2.77 -41.45
N GLN A 5 3.34 3.68 -42.35
CA GLN A 5 3.78 5.08 -42.31
C GLN A 5 3.21 5.79 -41.08
N ARG A 6 1.96 5.53 -40.72
CA ARG A 6 1.34 6.10 -39.52
C ARG A 6 2.04 5.64 -38.24
N PHE A 7 2.37 4.35 -38.14
CA PHE A 7 3.13 3.81 -37.02
C PHE A 7 4.55 4.39 -36.94
N TYR A 8 5.23 4.48 -38.08
CA TYR A 8 6.58 5.08 -38.15
C TYR A 8 6.58 6.55 -37.69
N HIS A 9 5.62 7.36 -38.14
CA HIS A 9 5.50 8.75 -37.70
C HIS A 9 5.19 8.88 -36.21
N HIS A 10 4.25 8.08 -35.70
CA HIS A 10 3.92 8.05 -34.27
C HIS A 10 5.11 7.60 -33.41
N PHE A 11 5.86 6.61 -33.88
CA PHE A 11 7.07 6.13 -33.21
C PHE A 11 8.14 7.21 -33.14
N LEU A 12 8.42 7.90 -34.26
CA LEU A 12 9.38 9.00 -34.28
C LEU A 12 8.97 10.16 -33.36
N GLU A 13 7.70 10.57 -33.40
CA GLU A 13 7.16 11.62 -32.54
C GLU A 13 7.30 11.25 -31.06
N SER A 14 6.94 10.01 -30.72
CA SER A 14 7.07 9.50 -29.35
C SER A 14 8.54 9.44 -28.91
N VAL A 15 9.46 9.00 -29.77
CA VAL A 15 10.90 9.01 -29.49
C VAL A 15 11.40 10.43 -29.21
N THR A 16 11.00 11.42 -30.01
CA THR A 16 11.38 12.82 -29.80
C THR A 16 10.85 13.36 -28.48
N VAL A 17 9.57 13.11 -28.15
CA VAL A 17 8.98 13.52 -26.86
C VAL A 17 9.77 12.94 -25.68
N HIS A 18 10.15 11.66 -25.74
CA HIS A 18 10.92 11.04 -24.66
C HIS A 18 12.36 11.56 -24.60
N GLN A 19 12.97 11.92 -25.73
CA GLN A 19 14.28 12.57 -25.75
C GLN A 19 14.23 13.95 -25.08
N ASP A 20 13.21 14.76 -25.37
CA ASP A 20 13.05 16.09 -24.78
C ASP A 20 12.79 16.01 -23.27
N LEU A 21 11.97 15.04 -22.83
CA LEU A 21 11.74 14.79 -21.40
C LEU A 21 13.03 14.37 -20.68
N ILE A 22 13.87 13.52 -21.30
CA ILE A 22 15.18 13.13 -20.75
C ILE A 22 16.12 14.34 -20.64
N GLU A 23 16.09 15.26 -21.60
CA GLU A 23 16.92 16.48 -21.56
C GLU A 23 16.46 17.48 -20.49
N GLN A 24 15.18 17.47 -20.14
CA GLN A 24 14.63 18.32 -19.07
C GLN A 24 14.90 17.76 -17.67
N LEU A 25 15.18 16.47 -17.50
CA LEU A 25 15.43 15.83 -16.20
C LEU A 25 16.43 16.56 -15.27
N PRO A 26 17.58 17.10 -15.75
CA PRO A 26 18.52 17.83 -14.89
C PRO A 26 17.98 19.17 -14.38
N SER A 27 17.03 19.78 -15.11
CA SER A 27 16.42 21.06 -14.76
C SER A 27 15.27 20.95 -13.75
N ILE A 28 14.72 19.75 -13.59
CA ILE A 28 13.67 19.45 -12.59
C ILE A 28 14.32 19.40 -11.21
N ALA A 29 13.77 20.14 -10.26
CA ALA A 29 14.30 20.19 -8.89
C ALA A 29 14.21 18.80 -8.23
N ASN A 30 15.21 18.46 -7.39
CA ASN A 30 15.21 17.20 -6.63
C ASN A 30 14.31 17.27 -5.37
N VAL A 31 13.43 18.28 -5.30
CA VAL A 31 12.57 18.57 -4.15
C VAL A 31 11.23 17.88 -4.38
N GLY A 32 10.65 17.27 -3.34
CA GLY A 32 9.30 16.69 -3.41
C GLY A 32 9.15 15.38 -4.19
N GLY A 33 10.20 14.86 -4.84
CA GLY A 33 10.11 13.60 -5.61
C GLY A 33 9.69 13.79 -7.07
N GLU A 34 9.42 15.01 -7.53
CA GLU A 34 9.03 15.35 -8.91
C GLU A 34 10.01 14.79 -9.95
N ARG A 35 11.31 14.83 -9.63
CA ARG A 35 12.35 14.23 -10.48
C ARG A 35 12.20 12.71 -10.60
N GLN A 36 11.87 12.03 -9.50
CA GLN A 36 11.66 10.59 -9.51
C GLN A 36 10.39 10.24 -10.30
N GLU A 37 9.32 11.01 -10.16
CA GLU A 37 8.10 10.85 -10.96
C GLU A 37 8.34 11.06 -12.46
N ALA A 38 9.15 12.06 -12.84
CA ALA A 38 9.56 12.27 -14.22
C ALA A 38 10.38 11.10 -14.78
N ILE A 39 11.27 10.52 -13.97
CA ILE A 39 12.04 9.31 -14.33
C ILE A 39 11.10 8.13 -14.53
N ASP A 40 10.17 7.89 -13.60
CA ASP A 40 9.22 6.78 -13.66
C ASP A 40 8.28 6.93 -14.87
N HIS A 41 7.87 8.16 -15.20
CA HIS A 41 7.09 8.48 -16.38
C HIS A 41 7.83 8.13 -17.68
N ILE A 42 9.11 8.53 -17.80
CA ILE A 42 9.94 8.20 -18.97
C ILE A 42 10.15 6.69 -19.09
N LEU A 43 10.40 5.99 -17.98
CA LEU A 43 10.56 4.53 -17.97
C LEU A 43 9.30 3.81 -18.42
N ALA A 44 8.12 4.23 -17.92
CA ALA A 44 6.84 3.69 -18.33
C ALA A 44 6.57 3.95 -19.83
N GLY A 45 6.94 5.12 -20.33
CA GLY A 45 6.80 5.49 -21.74
C GLY A 45 7.72 4.69 -22.68
N ILE A 46 8.98 4.45 -22.29
CA ILE A 46 9.90 3.57 -23.02
C ILE A 46 9.37 2.12 -23.06
N ALA A 47 8.83 1.61 -21.93
CA ALA A 47 8.23 0.28 -21.88
C ALA A 47 6.98 0.18 -22.76
N LYS A 48 6.18 1.24 -22.83
CA LYS A 48 5.04 1.33 -23.75
C LYS A 48 5.50 1.28 -25.21
N LEU A 49 6.54 2.03 -25.58
CA LEU A 49 7.13 1.99 -26.93
C LEU A 49 7.67 0.59 -27.30
N GLN A 50 8.27 -0.12 -26.34
CA GLN A 50 8.71 -1.50 -26.53
C GLN A 50 7.54 -2.44 -26.84
N ASN A 51 6.43 -2.32 -26.10
CA ASN A 51 5.23 -3.12 -26.34
C ASN A 51 4.58 -2.77 -27.68
N GLU A 52 4.47 -1.48 -28.02
CA GLU A 52 3.91 -1.04 -29.31
C GLU A 52 4.75 -1.55 -30.50
N VAL A 53 6.08 -1.61 -30.38
CA VAL A 53 6.96 -2.20 -31.40
C VAL A 53 6.82 -3.73 -31.47
N ALA A 54 6.59 -4.40 -30.35
CA ALA A 54 6.32 -5.83 -30.32
C ALA A 54 4.98 -6.17 -30.97
N ASP A 55 3.92 -5.41 -30.67
CA ASP A 55 2.59 -5.55 -31.27
C ASP A 55 2.60 -5.19 -32.76
N ALA A 56 3.44 -4.24 -33.15
CA ALA A 56 3.62 -3.85 -34.55
C ALA A 56 4.52 -4.79 -35.35
N SER A 57 5.10 -5.81 -34.72
CA SER A 57 6.11 -6.67 -35.33
C SER A 57 5.56 -7.53 -36.48
N ASP A 58 4.25 -7.74 -36.53
CA ASP A 58 3.54 -8.53 -37.55
C ASP A 58 3.42 -7.79 -38.90
N PHE A 59 3.38 -6.45 -38.88
CA PHE A 59 3.20 -5.64 -40.09
C PHE A 59 4.41 -4.75 -40.44
N THR A 60 5.44 -4.72 -39.61
CA THR A 60 6.69 -3.95 -39.84
C THR A 60 7.81 -4.81 -40.44
N PRO A 61 8.51 -4.34 -41.49
CA PRO A 61 9.68 -5.01 -42.05
C PRO A 61 10.80 -5.24 -41.02
N SER A 62 11.59 -6.29 -41.22
CA SER A 62 12.73 -6.62 -40.35
C SER A 62 13.76 -5.50 -40.22
N TYR A 63 13.94 -4.71 -41.27
CA TYR A 63 14.81 -3.53 -41.29
C TYR A 63 14.32 -2.45 -40.30
N ASP A 64 13.04 -2.08 -40.37
CA ASP A 64 12.43 -1.07 -39.50
C ASP A 64 12.39 -1.54 -38.04
N ARG A 65 12.14 -2.83 -37.79
CA ARG A 65 12.19 -3.40 -36.43
C ARG A 65 13.58 -3.26 -35.81
N LYS A 66 14.64 -3.44 -36.61
CA LYS A 66 16.02 -3.22 -36.16
C LYS A 66 16.24 -1.75 -35.82
N GLN A 67 15.76 -0.84 -36.66
CA GLN A 67 15.84 0.60 -36.41
C GLN A 67 15.07 1.04 -35.16
N TYR A 68 13.87 0.51 -34.91
CA TYR A 68 13.08 0.81 -33.71
C TYR A 68 13.75 0.30 -32.44
N SER A 69 14.28 -0.92 -32.46
CA SER A 69 15.00 -1.49 -31.30
C SER A 69 16.31 -0.77 -31.01
N GLU A 70 17.04 -0.33 -32.03
CA GLU A 70 18.22 0.53 -31.88
C GLU A 70 17.85 1.91 -31.29
N ALA A 71 16.75 2.52 -31.75
CA ALA A 71 16.27 3.81 -31.22
C ALA A 71 15.81 3.71 -29.75
N ILE A 72 15.09 2.65 -29.38
CA ILE A 72 14.70 2.39 -27.99
C ILE A 72 15.93 2.16 -27.10
N LYS A 73 16.91 1.40 -27.59
CA LYS A 73 18.16 1.18 -26.85
C LYS A 73 18.93 2.48 -26.64
N ALA A 74 19.01 3.33 -27.67
CA ALA A 74 19.62 4.65 -27.56
C ALA A 74 18.91 5.56 -26.54
N LEU A 75 17.57 5.50 -26.46
CA LEU A 75 16.79 6.19 -25.43
C LEU A 75 17.12 5.69 -24.01
N GLN A 76 17.20 4.38 -23.83
CA GLN A 76 17.57 3.76 -22.55
C GLN A 76 18.99 4.13 -22.13
N ASP A 77 19.95 4.10 -23.06
CA ASP A 77 21.33 4.47 -22.80
C ASP A 77 21.44 5.97 -22.43
N LYS A 78 20.71 6.85 -23.12
CA LYS A 78 20.66 8.30 -22.83
C LYS A 78 20.03 8.60 -21.47
N LEU A 79 18.97 7.87 -21.10
CA LEU A 79 18.36 7.95 -19.76
C LEU A 79 19.36 7.48 -18.68
N ASN A 80 20.04 6.35 -18.88
CA ASN A 80 21.03 5.87 -17.92
C ASN A 80 22.22 6.83 -17.77
N GLU A 81 22.68 7.45 -18.85
CA GLU A 81 23.76 8.43 -18.83
C GLU A 81 23.36 9.72 -18.08
N THR A 82 22.14 10.23 -18.33
CA THR A 82 21.60 11.39 -17.61
C THR A 82 21.39 11.07 -16.14
N LEU A 83 20.79 9.92 -15.79
CA LEU A 83 20.69 9.46 -14.41
C LEU A 83 22.06 9.39 -13.73
N ALA A 84 23.08 8.84 -14.39
CA ALA A 84 24.44 8.78 -13.85
C ALA A 84 25.07 10.16 -13.59
N LYS A 85 24.68 11.19 -14.36
CA LYS A 85 25.11 12.59 -14.17
C LYS A 85 24.34 13.28 -13.03
N ILE A 86 23.08 12.91 -12.82
CA ILE A 86 22.18 13.58 -11.87
C ILE A 86 22.24 12.92 -10.47
N THR A 87 22.66 11.65 -10.38
CA THR A 87 22.80 10.94 -9.10
C THR A 87 24.06 11.42 -8.36
N PRO A 88 23.97 11.87 -7.08
CA PRO A 88 25.16 12.23 -6.31
C PRO A 88 26.03 11.00 -6.09
N LYS A 89 27.33 11.10 -6.42
CA LYS A 89 28.32 10.03 -6.17
C LYS A 89 28.34 9.73 -4.67
N SER A 90 27.75 8.59 -4.27
CA SER A 90 27.84 8.09 -2.90
C SER A 90 29.31 7.93 -2.51
N ARG A 91 29.81 8.80 -1.62
CA ARG A 91 31.14 8.72 -1.00
C ARG A 91 31.17 7.80 0.23
N PHE A 92 30.22 6.88 0.37
CA PHE A 92 30.21 5.92 1.47
C PHE A 92 30.09 4.49 0.94
N GLN A 93 31.22 3.95 0.48
CA GLN A 93 31.42 2.50 0.40
C GLN A 93 32.13 2.05 1.67
N PHE A 94 31.38 1.50 2.64
CA PHE A 94 31.95 0.67 3.69
C PHE A 94 32.46 -0.62 3.04
N ARG A 95 33.78 -0.73 2.83
CA ARG A 95 34.43 -1.99 2.48
C ARG A 95 34.28 -2.96 3.66
N ARG A 96 33.51 -4.03 3.49
CA ARG A 96 33.62 -5.22 4.34
C ARG A 96 34.88 -5.98 3.95
N THR A 97 35.88 -5.97 4.82
CA THR A 97 37.01 -6.90 4.79
C THR A 97 36.58 -8.22 5.42
N THR A 98 36.56 -9.30 4.65
CA THR A 98 36.36 -10.66 5.15
C THR A 98 37.65 -11.15 5.80
N ASN A 99 37.74 -11.10 7.13
CA ASN A 99 38.61 -11.99 7.89
C ASN A 99 37.72 -13.05 8.54
N HIS A 100 37.95 -14.29 8.11
CA HIS A 100 37.34 -15.50 8.60
C HIS A 100 37.71 -15.69 10.07
N VAL A 101 36.71 -15.79 10.95
CA VAL A 101 36.89 -16.30 12.31
C VAL A 101 35.98 -17.51 12.43
N ASP A 102 36.62 -18.68 12.50
CA ASP A 102 36.01 -19.99 12.67
C ASP A 102 35.48 -20.10 14.10
N MET A 103 34.16 -20.24 14.25
CA MET A 103 33.50 -20.46 15.53
C MET A 103 32.51 -21.61 15.36
N GLY A 104 33.00 -22.81 15.66
CA GLY A 104 32.33 -23.88 16.39
C GLY A 104 30.87 -24.21 16.05
N ALA A 105 30.66 -25.40 15.49
CA ALA A 105 29.37 -26.04 15.33
C ALA A 105 28.57 -26.15 16.64
N PRO A 106 27.23 -25.99 16.61
CA PRO A 106 26.35 -26.54 17.63
C PRO A 106 25.74 -27.86 17.13
N GLU A 107 26.23 -28.97 17.68
CA GLU A 107 25.53 -30.25 17.72
C GLU A 107 24.30 -30.13 18.65
N ASN A 108 23.09 -30.11 18.08
CA ASN A 108 21.84 -30.68 18.62
C ASN A 108 20.65 -30.23 17.75
N ASP A 109 20.38 -30.97 16.67
CA ASP A 109 19.09 -30.91 15.98
C ASP A 109 18.35 -32.25 16.18
N PRO A 110 17.18 -32.29 16.82
CA PRO A 110 16.39 -33.51 17.07
C PRO A 110 15.80 -34.17 15.81
N ARG A 111 16.11 -33.69 14.60
CA ARG A 111 15.46 -34.13 13.35
C ARG A 111 16.14 -35.30 12.64
N LEU A 112 17.20 -35.88 13.19
CA LEU A 112 17.87 -37.04 12.62
C LEU A 112 17.67 -38.28 13.50
N ASN A 113 16.58 -39.01 13.27
CA ASN A 113 16.54 -40.44 13.54
C ASN A 113 15.71 -41.20 12.49
N PRO A 114 16.30 -42.19 11.78
CA PRO A 114 15.63 -43.01 10.78
C PRO A 114 15.16 -44.36 11.34
N GLY A 115 14.04 -44.87 10.79
CA GLY A 115 13.49 -46.20 11.08
C GLY A 115 12.09 -46.09 11.72
N SER A 116 11.07 -46.87 11.39
CA SER A 116 11.07 -48.20 10.80
C SER A 116 9.62 -48.58 10.45
N LEU A 117 9.42 -49.10 9.23
CA LEU A 117 8.57 -50.23 8.86
C LEU A 117 7.02 -50.16 8.82
N SER A 118 6.56 -50.46 7.58
CA SER A 118 5.49 -51.40 7.20
C SER A 118 4.04 -50.88 7.07
N ARG A 119 3.18 -51.37 6.17
CA ARG A 119 3.20 -52.20 4.94
C ARG A 119 1.72 -52.45 4.57
N SER A 120 1.42 -52.59 3.27
CA SER A 120 0.20 -53.22 2.65
C SER A 120 -0.94 -52.26 2.25
N LYS A 121 -1.15 -51.96 0.94
CA LYS A 121 -2.01 -52.64 -0.08
C LYS A 121 -3.51 -52.64 0.31
N THR A 122 -4.51 -52.17 -0.47
CA THR A 122 -4.87 -52.47 -1.89
C THR A 122 -6.02 -51.52 -2.37
N HIS A 123 -6.29 -51.51 -3.69
CA HIS A 123 -7.17 -50.62 -4.49
C HIS A 123 -8.72 -50.95 -4.48
N PRO A 124 -9.55 -50.55 -5.50
CA PRO A 124 -10.54 -49.45 -5.44
C PRO A 124 -11.99 -49.86 -5.82
N VAL A 125 -13.06 -49.12 -5.49
CA VAL A 125 -14.35 -49.26 -6.22
C VAL A 125 -15.12 -47.92 -6.26
N ASN A 126 -15.68 -47.67 -7.45
CA ASN A 126 -16.49 -46.53 -7.90
C ASN A 126 -18.00 -46.79 -7.68
N ILE A 127 -18.81 -45.72 -7.67
CA ILE A 127 -20.21 -45.55 -8.18
C ILE A 127 -21.10 -44.69 -7.24
N ALA A 128 -21.68 -43.62 -7.82
CA ALA A 128 -22.58 -42.61 -7.25
C ALA A 128 -24.07 -43.05 -7.27
N PRO A 129 -25.12 -42.19 -7.13
CA PRO A 129 -25.29 -40.84 -6.54
C PRO A 129 -26.52 -40.70 -5.59
N SER A 130 -26.61 -39.65 -4.76
CA SER A 130 -27.87 -38.92 -4.38
C SER A 130 -27.62 -37.83 -3.32
N VAL A 131 -28.47 -36.80 -3.37
CA VAL A 131 -28.42 -35.43 -2.79
C VAL A 131 -29.44 -35.32 -1.63
N PRO A 132 -29.61 -34.22 -0.83
CA PRO A 132 -28.73 -33.17 -0.29
C PRO A 132 -28.75 -33.08 1.26
N THR A 133 -27.68 -32.60 1.92
CA THR A 133 -27.85 -31.85 3.18
C THR A 133 -26.71 -30.84 3.42
N THR A 134 -27.14 -29.65 3.80
CA THR A 134 -26.41 -28.47 4.30
C THR A 134 -25.35 -28.77 5.36
N THR A 135 -24.13 -28.25 5.20
CA THR A 135 -23.25 -27.80 6.30
C THR A 135 -22.05 -26.97 5.80
N ASN A 136 -21.80 -25.90 6.55
CA ASN A 136 -20.57 -25.11 6.72
C ASN A 136 -19.33 -25.55 5.92
N LYS A 137 -18.81 -24.67 5.06
CA LYS A 137 -17.46 -24.79 4.53
C LYS A 137 -16.50 -23.96 5.35
N GLU A 138 -15.77 -24.69 6.19
CA GLU A 138 -14.51 -24.28 6.79
C GLU A 138 -13.48 -23.92 5.71
N ASP A 139 -12.61 -23.00 6.09
CA ASP A 139 -11.56 -22.37 5.30
C ASP A 139 -10.43 -23.37 4.98
N ILE A 140 -10.57 -24.10 3.87
CA ILE A 140 -9.52 -24.97 3.36
C ILE A 140 -8.65 -24.18 2.39
N LEU A 141 -7.36 -24.08 2.73
CA LEU A 141 -6.27 -23.59 1.88
C LEU A 141 -6.39 -24.22 0.48
N SER A 142 -6.74 -23.40 -0.51
CA SER A 142 -6.76 -23.77 -1.92
C SER A 142 -5.48 -23.28 -2.60
N ASP A 143 -5.04 -24.04 -3.60
CA ASP A 143 -3.87 -23.75 -4.43
C ASP A 143 -3.97 -22.37 -5.10
N LEU A 144 -2.82 -21.72 -5.25
CA LEU A 144 -2.68 -20.42 -5.90
C LEU A 144 -3.31 -20.44 -7.31
N PRO A 145 -4.19 -19.47 -7.65
CA PRO A 145 -4.75 -19.39 -8.99
C PRO A 145 -3.65 -19.12 -10.03
N PRO A 146 -3.78 -19.68 -11.25
CA PRO A 146 -2.79 -19.49 -12.31
C PRO A 146 -2.62 -18.01 -12.67
N LYS A 147 -1.38 -17.62 -13.04
CA LYS A 147 -1.01 -16.26 -13.48
C LYS A 147 -1.99 -15.77 -14.55
N GLY A 148 -2.81 -14.76 -14.22
CA GLY A 148 -3.68 -14.07 -15.18
C GLY A 148 -5.02 -13.58 -14.62
N THR A 149 -5.50 -14.15 -13.51
CA THR A 149 -6.79 -13.74 -12.92
C THR A 149 -6.58 -12.70 -11.82
N TYR A 150 -6.49 -11.43 -12.19
CA TYR A 150 -6.58 -10.35 -11.21
C TYR A 150 -8.01 -10.33 -10.64
N LYS A 151 -8.18 -10.81 -9.40
CA LYS A 151 -9.48 -10.70 -8.71
C LYS A 151 -9.70 -9.21 -8.39
N ASN A 152 -10.74 -8.61 -8.96
CA ASN A 152 -11.09 -7.22 -8.64
C ASN A 152 -11.79 -7.17 -7.28
N TYR A 153 -11.03 -6.92 -6.22
CA TYR A 153 -11.54 -6.88 -4.85
C TYR A 153 -12.52 -5.73 -4.63
N ASN A 154 -12.36 -4.60 -5.32
CA ASN A 154 -13.29 -3.48 -5.20
C ASN A 154 -14.67 -3.83 -5.76
N GLU A 155 -14.75 -4.57 -6.86
CA GLU A 155 -16.02 -5.11 -7.35
C GLU A 155 -16.66 -6.09 -6.36
N GLU A 156 -15.86 -6.95 -5.71
CA GLU A 156 -16.36 -7.88 -4.69
C GLU A 156 -16.94 -7.14 -3.47
N ILE A 157 -16.24 -6.10 -3.02
CA ILE A 157 -16.67 -5.24 -1.90
C ILE A 157 -17.95 -4.47 -2.27
N ALA A 158 -18.03 -3.95 -3.50
CA ALA A 158 -19.17 -3.17 -3.99
C ALA A 158 -20.44 -3.99 -4.25
N ARG A 159 -20.35 -5.33 -4.30
CA ARG A 159 -21.54 -6.17 -4.54
C ARG A 159 -22.62 -5.95 -3.48
N PRO A 160 -23.91 -5.91 -3.88
CA PRO A 160 -25.01 -5.81 -2.94
C PRO A 160 -24.99 -6.98 -1.94
N SER A 161 -25.08 -6.67 -0.66
CA SER A 161 -25.15 -7.64 0.43
C SER A 161 -26.15 -7.15 1.47
N ALA A 162 -26.79 -8.07 2.19
CA ALA A 162 -27.77 -7.76 3.23
C ALA A 162 -27.16 -7.04 4.45
N SER A 163 -25.84 -7.13 4.63
CA SER A 163 -25.10 -6.42 5.67
C SER A 163 -24.16 -5.41 5.04
N PRO A 164 -23.93 -4.22 5.62
CA PRO A 164 -22.92 -3.27 5.16
C PRO A 164 -21.48 -3.65 5.60
N LEU A 165 -21.33 -4.65 6.47
CA LEU A 165 -20.04 -5.20 6.87
C LEU A 165 -19.46 -6.08 5.74
N ARG A 166 -18.21 -5.83 5.36
CA ARG A 166 -17.45 -6.55 4.32
C ARG A 166 -16.19 -7.13 4.94
N LYS A 167 -15.94 -8.41 4.64
CA LYS A 167 -14.70 -9.12 5.02
C LYS A 167 -14.07 -9.75 3.78
N PRO A 168 -13.45 -8.95 2.90
CA PRO A 168 -12.86 -9.44 1.65
C PRO A 168 -11.67 -10.36 1.91
N SER A 169 -11.56 -11.46 1.15
CA SER A 169 -10.42 -12.37 1.24
C SER A 169 -9.33 -11.96 0.25
N PHE A 170 -8.26 -11.30 0.74
CA PHE A 170 -7.09 -10.91 -0.06
C PHE A 170 -6.08 -12.05 -0.27
N SER A 171 -6.53 -13.32 -0.23
CA SER A 171 -5.66 -14.51 -0.22
C SER A 171 -4.76 -14.66 -1.45
N ALA A 172 -5.18 -14.13 -2.60
CA ALA A 172 -4.45 -14.15 -3.86
C ALA A 172 -3.80 -12.80 -4.23
N ALA A 173 -3.96 -11.78 -3.38
CA ALA A 173 -3.44 -10.44 -3.63
C ALA A 173 -2.02 -10.28 -3.11
N ARG A 174 -1.24 -9.42 -3.78
CA ARG A 174 0.06 -8.96 -3.25
C ARG A 174 -0.02 -7.60 -2.58
N ASN A 175 -1.00 -6.79 -2.96
CA ASN A 175 -1.22 -5.43 -2.49
C ASN A 175 -2.67 -5.29 -2.00
N ILE A 176 -2.90 -4.40 -1.03
CA ILE A 176 -4.23 -4.04 -0.54
C ILE A 176 -4.56 -2.67 -1.10
N GLY A 177 -5.55 -2.61 -2.00
CA GLY A 177 -6.03 -1.36 -2.60
C GLY A 177 -7.55 -1.27 -2.50
N ILE A 178 -8.05 -0.47 -1.57
CA ILE A 178 -9.48 -0.26 -1.35
C ILE A 178 -9.83 1.14 -1.87
N SER A 179 -10.73 1.19 -2.85
CA SER A 179 -11.06 2.45 -3.52
C SER A 179 -12.51 2.56 -3.95
N ASN A 180 -13.05 3.79 -3.97
CA ASN A 180 -14.37 4.12 -4.49
C ASN A 180 -15.53 3.45 -3.73
N HIS A 181 -15.49 3.51 -2.41
CA HIS A 181 -16.53 2.94 -1.55
C HIS A 181 -17.19 4.01 -0.70
N SER A 182 -18.50 3.83 -0.48
CA SER A 182 -19.28 4.70 0.40
C SER A 182 -20.20 3.91 1.32
N GLY A 183 -20.30 4.29 2.59
CA GLY A 183 -21.25 3.69 3.52
C GLY A 183 -20.95 2.24 3.90
N LEU A 184 -19.68 1.81 3.81
CA LEU A 184 -19.26 0.43 4.07
C LEU A 184 -18.39 0.32 5.31
N HIS A 185 -18.56 -0.79 6.02
CA HIS A 185 -17.65 -1.20 7.08
C HIS A 185 -16.78 -2.35 6.55
N ILE A 186 -15.51 -2.12 6.29
CA ILE A 186 -14.59 -3.07 5.66
C ILE A 186 -13.54 -3.50 6.69
N ILE A 187 -13.55 -4.79 7.04
CA ILE A 187 -12.57 -5.36 7.98
C ILE A 187 -11.73 -6.38 7.23
N LEU A 188 -10.41 -6.21 7.27
CA LEU A 188 -9.50 -7.12 6.60
C LEU A 188 -9.24 -8.34 7.48
N PRO A 189 -9.45 -9.57 6.96
CA PRO A 189 -9.14 -10.79 7.68
C PRO A 189 -7.62 -10.99 7.81
N SER A 190 -7.20 -11.88 8.71
CA SER A 190 -5.80 -12.26 8.89
C SER A 190 -5.17 -12.83 7.62
N SER A 191 -5.97 -13.44 6.72
CA SER A 191 -5.50 -13.92 5.42
C SER A 191 -4.96 -12.81 4.51
N ALA A 192 -5.35 -11.55 4.75
CA ALA A 192 -4.83 -10.39 4.04
C ALA A 192 -3.38 -10.02 4.40
N ALA A 193 -2.79 -10.62 5.44
CA ALA A 193 -1.39 -10.42 5.80
C ALA A 193 -0.40 -10.78 4.67
N ARG A 194 -0.83 -11.59 3.68
CA ARG A 194 -0.02 -11.92 2.50
C ARG A 194 0.01 -10.82 1.44
N ALA A 195 -0.90 -9.85 1.55
CA ALA A 195 -1.12 -8.79 0.56
C ALA A 195 -0.56 -7.43 1.02
N THR A 196 0.34 -7.41 2.00
CA THR A 196 0.87 -6.17 2.59
C THR A 196 2.12 -5.63 1.89
N ALA A 197 2.38 -6.04 0.64
CA ALA A 197 3.52 -5.50 -0.12
C ALA A 197 3.34 -4.01 -0.48
N SER A 198 2.10 -3.52 -0.52
CA SER A 198 1.74 -2.11 -0.60
C SER A 198 0.29 -1.92 -0.13
N GLY A 199 0.00 -0.77 0.48
CA GLY A 199 -1.34 -0.38 0.89
C GLY A 199 -1.79 0.91 0.21
N SER A 200 -3.02 0.96 -0.30
CA SER A 200 -3.68 2.18 -0.75
C SER A 200 -5.16 2.23 -0.36
N LEU A 201 -5.57 3.36 0.19
CA LEU A 201 -6.97 3.67 0.51
C LEU A 201 -7.33 4.97 -0.21
N THR A 202 -8.22 4.91 -1.21
CA THR A 202 -8.58 6.11 -1.99
C THR A 202 -10.08 6.29 -2.14
N ASP A 203 -10.56 7.53 -2.20
CA ASP A 203 -11.95 7.82 -2.58
C ASP A 203 -12.98 7.08 -1.70
N LEU A 204 -12.88 7.29 -0.38
CA LEU A 204 -13.73 6.65 0.63
C LEU A 204 -14.58 7.70 1.34
N SER A 205 -15.90 7.46 1.42
CA SER A 205 -16.82 8.35 2.13
C SER A 205 -17.70 7.57 3.10
N ASN A 206 -17.93 8.07 4.31
CA ASN A 206 -18.84 7.42 5.27
C ASN A 206 -18.46 5.94 5.53
N CYS A 207 -17.16 5.63 5.56
CA CYS A 207 -16.67 4.26 5.68
C CYS A 207 -15.97 4.02 7.03
N ILE A 208 -15.96 2.76 7.46
CA ILE A 208 -15.09 2.28 8.53
C ILE A 208 -14.19 1.22 7.92
N VAL A 209 -12.87 1.43 7.93
CA VAL A 209 -11.91 0.47 7.39
C VAL A 209 -10.94 0.03 8.48
N ASP A 210 -10.85 -1.28 8.73
CA ASP A 210 -9.92 -1.85 9.71
C ASP A 210 -8.92 -2.82 9.08
N MET A 211 -7.65 -2.39 9.03
CA MET A 211 -6.48 -3.15 8.56
C MET A 211 -5.52 -3.52 9.70
N SER A 212 -5.93 -3.40 10.96
CA SER A 212 -5.08 -3.70 12.12
C SER A 212 -4.68 -5.18 12.21
N ILE A 213 -5.63 -6.09 11.97
CA ILE A 213 -5.44 -7.55 12.05
C ILE A 213 -4.32 -8.05 11.12
N PRO A 214 -4.35 -7.80 9.79
CA PRO A 214 -3.32 -8.34 8.89
C PRO A 214 -1.92 -7.77 9.12
N THR A 215 -1.81 -6.60 9.78
CA THR A 215 -0.52 -5.93 10.01
C THR A 215 0.07 -6.19 11.40
N ALA A 216 -0.61 -6.94 12.26
CA ALA A 216 -0.19 -7.17 13.64
C ALA A 216 1.02 -8.11 13.80
N THR A 217 1.17 -9.14 12.95
CA THR A 217 2.19 -10.20 13.12
C THR A 217 3.20 -10.22 11.98
N GLY A 218 4.18 -9.30 12.01
CA GLY A 218 5.35 -9.33 11.12
C GLY A 218 5.09 -9.00 9.64
N ALA A 219 3.88 -8.54 9.30
CA ALA A 219 3.44 -8.22 7.94
C ALA A 219 3.06 -6.74 7.78
N ALA A 220 3.82 -5.84 8.40
CA ALA A 220 3.60 -4.40 8.26
C ALA A 220 3.80 -3.94 6.81
N PHE A 221 3.02 -2.94 6.37
CA PHE A 221 3.20 -2.37 5.05
C PHE A 221 4.55 -1.66 4.92
N PRO A 222 5.28 -1.76 3.80
CA PRO A 222 6.47 -0.95 3.57
C PRO A 222 6.13 0.53 3.29
N GLY A 223 4.89 0.81 2.88
CA GLY A 223 4.36 2.16 2.67
C GLY A 223 2.85 2.12 2.48
N LEU A 224 2.19 3.22 2.83
CA LEU A 224 0.73 3.36 2.74
C LEU A 224 0.37 4.74 2.17
N VAL A 225 -0.62 4.77 1.30
CA VAL A 225 -1.23 6.00 0.78
C VAL A 225 -2.70 6.04 1.16
N ILE A 226 -3.13 7.16 1.77
CA ILE A 226 -4.51 7.45 2.09
C ILE A 226 -4.87 8.75 1.36
N LYS A 227 -5.84 8.68 0.43
CA LYS A 227 -6.19 9.82 -0.42
C LYS A 227 -7.70 10.02 -0.53
N ASN A 228 -8.17 11.26 -0.47
CA ASN A 228 -9.57 11.61 -0.73
C ASN A 228 -10.53 10.79 0.16
N VAL A 229 -10.44 10.99 1.48
CA VAL A 229 -11.28 10.28 2.45
C VAL A 229 -12.10 11.28 3.25
N SER A 230 -13.42 11.05 3.35
CA SER A 230 -14.32 11.95 4.07
C SER A 230 -15.24 11.20 5.02
N ASN A 231 -15.56 11.81 6.16
CA ASN A 231 -16.54 11.29 7.13
C ASN A 231 -16.32 9.82 7.51
N SER A 232 -15.07 9.40 7.67
CA SER A 232 -14.70 7.98 7.79
C SER A 232 -13.78 7.71 8.98
N LEU A 233 -13.79 6.48 9.47
CA LEU A 233 -12.79 5.95 10.41
C LEU A 233 -11.86 5.00 9.66
N ILE A 234 -10.56 5.26 9.68
CA ILE A 234 -9.54 4.40 9.07
C ILE A 234 -8.57 3.92 10.14
N VAL A 235 -8.60 2.62 10.43
CA VAL A 235 -7.56 1.94 11.21
C VAL A 235 -6.57 1.31 10.24
N ALA A 236 -5.51 2.05 9.94
CA ALA A 236 -4.51 1.70 8.93
C ALA A 236 -3.61 0.52 9.33
N GLY A 237 -3.46 0.28 10.64
CA GLY A 237 -2.54 -0.71 11.17
C GLY A 237 -1.08 -0.24 11.09
N ARG A 238 -0.15 -1.21 10.91
CA ARG A 238 1.30 -0.96 10.97
C ARG A 238 1.92 -0.75 9.60
N VAL A 239 2.76 0.29 9.53
CA VAL A 239 3.55 0.65 8.36
C VAL A 239 5.02 0.80 8.77
N ASN A 240 5.88 -0.09 8.27
CA ASN A 240 7.33 -0.01 8.45
C ASN A 240 7.97 0.92 7.40
N GLY A 241 7.46 2.14 7.30
CA GLY A 241 7.87 3.10 6.29
C GLY A 241 7.02 4.37 6.30
N PRO A 242 6.97 5.10 5.18
CA PRO A 242 6.22 6.35 5.08
C PRO A 242 4.73 6.11 4.87
N VAL A 243 3.93 6.97 5.50
CA VAL A 243 2.49 7.10 5.24
C VAL A 243 2.23 8.48 4.65
N HIS A 244 1.57 8.51 3.50
CA HIS A 244 1.14 9.74 2.84
C HIS A 244 -0.37 9.87 2.97
N ILE A 245 -0.83 10.97 3.54
CA ILE A 245 -2.23 11.26 3.80
C ILE A 245 -2.57 12.54 3.04
N THR A 246 -3.52 12.49 2.11
CA THR A 246 -3.85 13.64 1.25
C THR A 246 -5.35 13.80 1.08
N GLY A 247 -5.89 15.01 1.28
CA GLY A 247 -7.30 15.27 1.02
C GLY A 247 -8.23 14.49 1.96
N VAL A 248 -7.92 14.44 3.26
CA VAL A 248 -8.77 13.79 4.26
C VAL A 248 -9.56 14.83 5.04
N SER A 249 -10.88 14.65 5.16
CA SER A 249 -11.74 15.58 5.89
C SER A 249 -12.69 14.91 6.88
N ASP A 250 -12.95 15.56 8.01
CA ASP A 250 -13.97 15.19 9.01
C ASP A 250 -13.91 13.69 9.39
N SER A 251 -12.70 13.18 9.61
CA SER A 251 -12.40 11.75 9.72
C SER A 251 -11.49 11.45 10.91
N ILE A 252 -11.44 10.19 11.30
CA ILE A 252 -10.54 9.69 12.33
C ILE A 252 -9.57 8.71 11.69
N LEU A 253 -8.27 8.89 11.94
CA LEU A 253 -7.22 8.01 11.44
C LEU A 253 -6.46 7.39 12.61
N VAL A 254 -6.21 6.08 12.54
CA VAL A 254 -5.37 5.34 13.50
C VAL A 254 -4.21 4.73 12.74
N VAL A 255 -2.99 5.19 13.02
CA VAL A 255 -1.81 4.88 12.21
C VAL A 255 -0.60 4.58 13.09
N VAL A 256 0.14 3.52 12.75
CA VAL A 256 1.49 3.26 13.29
C VAL A 256 2.47 3.31 12.14
N ALA A 257 3.43 4.24 12.18
CA ALA A 257 4.34 4.49 11.07
C ALA A 257 5.73 4.93 11.51
N ARG A 258 6.70 4.86 10.58
CA ARG A 258 8.02 5.47 10.80
C ARG A 258 8.02 6.96 10.48
N GLN A 259 7.29 7.35 9.44
CA GLN A 259 7.20 8.72 8.93
C GLN A 259 5.77 8.97 8.47
N VAL A 260 5.23 10.13 8.77
CA VAL A 260 3.89 10.54 8.33
C VAL A 260 3.95 11.91 7.68
N ARG A 261 3.41 12.02 6.47
CA ARG A 261 3.25 13.27 5.73
C ARG A 261 1.77 13.48 5.42
N ILE A 262 1.26 14.65 5.77
CA ILE A 262 -0.16 14.98 5.68
C ILE A 262 -0.30 16.26 4.86
N HIS A 263 -1.15 16.21 3.85
CA HIS A 263 -1.37 17.31 2.91
C HIS A 263 -2.86 17.56 2.70
N GLU A 264 -3.30 18.82 2.61
CA GLU A 264 -4.68 19.18 2.27
C GLU A 264 -5.73 18.47 3.14
N CYS A 265 -5.50 18.37 4.45
CA CYS A 265 -6.42 17.70 5.37
C CYS A 265 -7.13 18.71 6.28
N SER A 266 -8.42 18.48 6.54
CA SER A 266 -9.20 19.36 7.41
C SER A 266 -9.99 18.56 8.42
N ASN A 267 -10.07 19.06 9.66
CA ASN A 267 -10.93 18.47 10.67
C ASN A 267 -10.67 16.99 10.96
N VAL A 268 -9.41 16.58 11.06
CA VAL A 268 -9.02 15.17 11.23
C VAL A 268 -8.45 14.93 12.62
N ASP A 269 -8.93 13.87 13.28
CA ASP A 269 -8.34 13.38 14.51
C ASP A 269 -7.41 12.20 14.18
N ILE A 270 -6.16 12.29 14.60
CA ILE A 270 -5.13 11.30 14.27
C ILE A 270 -4.59 10.68 15.55
N TYR A 271 -4.90 9.41 15.73
CA TYR A 271 -4.31 8.55 16.74
C TYR A 271 -3.04 7.93 16.17
N LEU A 272 -1.90 8.39 16.66
CA LEU A 272 -0.62 8.17 16.00
C LEU A 272 0.40 7.52 16.93
N HIS A 273 1.14 6.57 16.36
CA HIS A 273 2.46 6.22 16.82
C HIS A 273 3.46 6.48 15.67
N CYS A 274 4.34 7.46 15.84
CA CYS A 274 5.31 7.84 14.80
C CYS A 274 6.73 7.86 15.34
N GLY A 275 7.65 7.22 14.62
CA GLY A 275 9.07 7.21 14.97
C GLY A 275 9.83 8.50 14.63
N THR A 276 9.18 9.45 13.96
CA THR A 276 9.71 10.78 13.61
C THR A 276 8.61 11.82 13.77
N HIS A 277 8.97 13.11 13.71
CA HIS A 277 8.00 14.20 13.70
C HIS A 277 7.03 14.06 12.50
N PRO A 278 5.71 14.03 12.73
CA PRO A 278 4.73 14.10 11.65
C PRO A 278 4.81 15.47 10.98
N ILE A 279 4.70 15.50 9.65
CA ILE A 279 4.75 16.74 8.88
C ILE A 279 3.36 17.02 8.30
N ILE A 280 2.86 18.24 8.51
CA ILE A 280 1.61 18.72 7.90
C ILE A 280 1.86 19.88 6.93
N GLU A 281 1.03 19.97 5.90
CA GLU A 281 1.04 21.04 4.90
C GLU A 281 -0.39 21.28 4.38
N ASP A 282 -0.80 22.55 4.24
CA ASP A 282 -2.17 22.91 3.81
C ASP A 282 -3.28 22.24 4.64
N CYS A 283 -3.02 22.04 5.93
CA CYS A 283 -3.96 21.40 6.85
C CYS A 283 -4.63 22.42 7.79
N SER A 284 -5.81 22.09 8.31
CA SER A 284 -6.50 22.90 9.32
C SER A 284 -7.35 22.06 10.27
N GLY A 285 -7.38 22.40 11.56
CA GLY A 285 -8.21 21.68 12.54
C GLY A 285 -7.77 20.23 12.78
N MET A 286 -6.46 19.97 12.64
CA MET A 286 -5.84 18.68 12.90
C MET A 286 -5.69 18.46 14.41
N ARG A 287 -6.06 17.29 14.92
CA ARG A 287 -5.91 16.99 16.35
C ARG A 287 -5.20 15.66 16.54
N PHE A 288 -4.09 15.65 17.27
CA PHE A 288 -3.26 14.47 17.45
C PHE A 288 -3.48 13.84 18.83
N ALA A 289 -3.46 12.51 18.88
CA ALA A 289 -3.56 11.72 20.11
C ALA A 289 -2.57 10.56 20.08
N PRO A 290 -2.15 10.04 21.24
CA PRO A 290 -1.36 8.82 21.29
C PRO A 290 -2.20 7.64 20.78
N LEU A 291 -1.52 6.63 20.22
CA LEU A 291 -2.15 5.39 19.77
C LEU A 291 -2.93 4.71 20.91
N PRO A 292 -4.18 4.24 20.67
CA PRO A 292 -4.95 3.48 21.66
C PRO A 292 -4.24 2.18 22.05
N ASN A 293 -4.28 1.82 23.34
CA ASN A 293 -3.62 0.64 23.88
C ASN A 293 -4.00 -0.67 23.16
N THR A 294 -5.25 -0.78 22.68
CA THR A 294 -5.74 -1.93 21.90
C THR A 294 -4.94 -2.18 20.61
N TYR A 295 -4.31 -1.14 20.06
CA TYR A 295 -3.50 -1.22 18.84
C TYR A 295 -2.00 -1.19 19.12
N VAL A 296 -1.55 -1.03 20.36
CA VAL A 296 -0.12 -1.08 20.73
C VAL A 296 0.34 -2.55 20.80
N THR A 297 1.50 -2.87 20.22
CA THR A 297 2.14 -4.20 20.36
C THR A 297 3.54 -4.09 20.94
N GLU A 298 4.12 -5.24 21.31
CA GLU A 298 5.52 -5.33 21.78
C GLU A 298 6.54 -4.77 20.78
N ALA A 299 6.21 -4.75 19.48
CA ALA A 299 7.09 -4.19 18.45
C ALA A 299 7.19 -2.65 18.51
N ASP A 300 6.18 -1.98 19.08
CA ASP A 300 6.09 -0.51 19.10
C ASP A 300 6.64 0.08 20.41
N LYS A 301 6.62 -0.67 21.51
CA LYS A 301 7.16 -0.25 22.81
C LYS A 301 8.62 0.23 22.81
N PRO A 302 9.56 -0.40 22.06
CA PRO A 302 10.95 0.04 22.06
C PRO A 302 11.20 1.27 21.17
N THR A 303 10.23 1.70 20.36
CA THR A 303 10.39 2.85 19.47
C THR A 303 9.90 4.13 20.12
N GLU A 304 10.65 5.22 19.92
CA GLU A 304 10.24 6.54 20.39
C GLU A 304 8.96 6.96 19.66
N ASN A 305 8.01 7.53 20.41
CA ASN A 305 6.73 7.97 19.86
C ASN A 305 6.67 9.50 19.88
N GLN A 306 6.77 10.11 18.71
CA GLN A 306 6.81 11.57 18.51
C GLN A 306 5.49 12.11 17.93
N TRP A 307 4.37 11.51 18.31
CA TRP A 307 3.03 11.87 17.81
C TRP A 307 2.60 13.32 18.10
N ASP A 308 3.17 13.95 19.14
CA ASP A 308 2.86 15.29 19.62
C ASP A 308 3.83 16.38 19.15
N GLN A 309 4.84 16.01 18.35
CA GLN A 309 5.84 16.92 17.79
C GLN A 309 5.61 17.10 16.29
N VAL A 310 4.59 17.88 15.94
CA VAL A 310 4.14 18.04 14.55
C VAL A 310 4.79 19.27 13.90
N ASP A 311 5.46 19.05 12.78
CA ASP A 311 6.08 20.10 11.97
C ASP A 311 5.08 20.60 10.92
N ASP A 312 4.66 21.87 11.04
CA ASP A 312 3.83 22.53 10.03
C ASP A 312 4.69 23.27 9.02
N PHE A 313 4.77 22.72 7.81
CA PHE A 313 5.70 23.18 6.78
C PHE A 313 5.42 24.60 6.29
N LYS A 314 4.16 25.04 6.29
CA LYS A 314 3.77 26.38 5.81
C LYS A 314 3.71 27.42 6.94
N TRP A 315 3.89 27.01 8.19
CA TRP A 315 3.91 27.91 9.33
C TRP A 315 5.32 28.47 9.60
N LEU A 316 5.66 29.56 8.94
CA LEU A 316 6.97 30.23 9.06
C LEU A 316 7.06 31.23 10.23
N LYS A 317 6.01 31.32 11.07
CA LYS A 317 5.92 32.31 12.15
C LYS A 317 6.48 31.74 13.46
N ALA A 318 6.95 32.62 14.34
CA ALA A 318 7.32 32.22 15.69
C ALA A 318 6.08 31.78 16.50
N GLY A 319 6.21 30.67 17.22
CA GLY A 319 5.16 30.11 18.07
C GLY A 319 4.44 28.92 17.45
N HIS A 320 3.49 28.37 18.21
CA HIS A 320 2.74 27.17 17.84
C HIS A 320 1.83 27.42 16.61
N SER A 321 1.78 26.47 15.69
CA SER A 321 0.87 26.56 14.54
C SER A 321 -0.59 26.47 15.00
N PRO A 322 -1.51 27.28 14.46
CA PRO A 322 -2.95 27.15 14.75
C PRO A 322 -3.60 25.97 13.99
N ASN A 323 -2.89 25.33 13.06
CA ASN A 323 -3.44 24.32 12.17
C ASN A 323 -3.57 22.93 12.82
N TRP A 324 -2.88 22.72 13.94
CA TRP A 324 -2.94 21.48 14.70
C TRP A 324 -2.99 21.73 16.20
N THR A 325 -3.49 20.75 16.96
CA THR A 325 -3.43 20.69 18.43
C THR A 325 -3.29 19.24 18.89
N THR A 326 -3.09 19.02 20.18
CA THR A 326 -3.25 17.70 20.80
C THR A 326 -4.66 17.53 21.37
N LEU A 327 -5.15 16.29 21.42
CA LEU A 327 -6.41 15.91 22.08
C LEU A 327 -6.18 15.67 23.56
N SER A 328 -7.03 16.27 24.40
CA SER A 328 -7.06 15.96 25.83
C SER A 328 -7.58 14.54 26.07
N GLU A 329 -7.47 14.03 27.30
CA GLU A 329 -7.95 12.66 27.60
C GLU A 329 -9.48 12.55 27.49
N GLU A 330 -10.20 13.63 27.77
CA GLU A 330 -11.67 13.68 27.75
C GLU A 330 -12.23 13.77 26.33
N GLU A 331 -11.47 14.34 25.39
CA GLU A 331 -11.85 14.44 23.97
C GLU A 331 -11.53 13.16 23.19
N ARG A 332 -10.69 12.27 23.74
CA ARG A 332 -10.33 11.00 23.10
C ARG A 332 -11.50 10.02 23.13
N LEU A 333 -11.54 9.17 22.12
CA LEU A 333 -12.48 8.05 22.07
C LEU A 333 -12.16 7.06 23.20
N GLY A 334 -13.17 6.73 24.01
CA GLY A 334 -13.04 5.77 25.10
C GLY A 334 -12.69 4.37 24.60
N ALA A 335 -12.00 3.59 25.45
CA ALA A 335 -11.57 2.22 25.15
C ALA A 335 -12.69 1.31 24.62
N GLU A 336 -13.90 1.47 25.16
CA GLU A 336 -15.07 0.69 24.74
C GLU A 336 -15.44 0.86 23.27
N LEU A 337 -15.21 2.04 22.68
CA LEU A 337 -15.51 2.29 21.27
C LEU A 337 -14.55 1.51 20.36
N TRP A 338 -13.27 1.49 20.71
CA TRP A 338 -12.25 0.72 19.99
C TRP A 338 -12.49 -0.78 20.04
N GLU A 339 -12.94 -1.30 21.18
CA GLU A 339 -13.13 -2.74 21.37
C GLU A 339 -14.49 -3.24 20.87
N LYS A 340 -15.54 -2.40 20.95
CA LYS A 340 -16.91 -2.85 20.66
C LYS A 340 -17.45 -2.31 19.34
N VAL A 341 -17.10 -1.10 18.92
CA VAL A 341 -17.69 -0.46 17.72
C VAL A 341 -16.86 -0.75 16.47
N VAL A 342 -15.53 -0.57 16.58
CA VAL A 342 -14.63 -0.73 15.43
C VAL A 342 -14.59 -2.15 14.85
N PRO A 343 -14.62 -3.24 15.64
CA PRO A 343 -14.68 -4.60 15.07
C PRO A 343 -16.04 -4.97 14.42
N GLY A 344 -17.02 -4.07 14.50
CA GLY A 344 -18.37 -4.23 13.97
C GLY A 344 -19.32 -4.91 14.94
N GLN A 345 -20.51 -4.32 15.11
CA GLN A 345 -21.60 -4.86 15.94
C GLN A 345 -22.70 -5.47 15.07
N PRO A 346 -23.23 -6.65 15.42
CA PRO A 346 -24.39 -7.21 14.72
C PRO A 346 -25.59 -6.25 14.79
N GLY A 347 -26.17 -5.93 13.63
CA GLY A 347 -27.42 -5.14 13.54
C GLY A 347 -27.26 -3.62 13.63
N VAL A 348 -26.04 -3.09 13.78
CA VAL A 348 -25.77 -1.64 13.81
C VAL A 348 -25.34 -1.17 12.42
N SER A 349 -25.90 -0.05 11.95
CA SER A 349 -25.52 0.51 10.65
C SER A 349 -24.15 1.20 10.71
N VAL A 350 -23.57 1.49 9.55
CA VAL A 350 -22.28 2.21 9.46
C VAL A 350 -22.43 3.64 9.96
N GLU A 351 -23.54 4.28 9.61
CA GLU A 351 -23.88 5.64 10.03
C GLU A 351 -24.05 5.73 11.55
N GLU A 352 -24.71 4.76 12.17
CA GLU A 352 -24.86 4.72 13.63
C GLU A 352 -23.51 4.48 14.32
N SER A 353 -22.66 3.61 13.76
CA SER A 353 -21.30 3.39 14.25
C SER A 353 -20.44 4.67 14.16
N LEU A 354 -20.46 5.35 13.01
CA LEU A 354 -19.76 6.62 12.80
C LEU A 354 -20.27 7.71 13.74
N LYS A 355 -21.58 7.79 13.97
CA LYS A 355 -22.17 8.74 14.93
C LYS A 355 -21.72 8.47 16.37
N LYS A 356 -21.63 7.20 16.79
CA LYS A 356 -21.07 6.82 18.10
C LYS A 356 -19.59 7.20 18.24
N LEU A 357 -18.87 7.24 17.13
CA LEU A 357 -17.47 7.68 17.04
C LEU A 357 -17.33 9.21 16.89
N GLY A 358 -18.42 9.98 16.88
CA GLY A 358 -18.39 11.43 16.73
C GLY A 358 -18.14 11.93 15.31
N ILE A 359 -18.49 11.14 14.28
CA ILE A 359 -18.33 11.48 12.86
C ILE A 359 -19.71 11.65 12.19
N PRO A 360 -19.96 12.73 11.42
CA PRO A 360 -19.11 13.92 11.30
C PRO A 360 -19.04 14.69 12.62
N ARG A 361 -17.97 15.46 12.82
CA ARG A 361 -17.85 16.33 13.99
C ARG A 361 -18.91 17.44 13.87
N SER A 362 -19.73 17.57 14.91
CA SER A 362 -20.84 18.54 15.01
C SER A 362 -20.38 19.94 15.30
#